data_AF-A0A9C6XCQ7-F1
#
_entry.id   AF-A0A9C6XCQ7-F1
#
_cell.length_a   1.000
_cell.length_b   1.000
_cell.length_c   1.000
_cell.angle_alpha   90.00
_cell.angle_beta   90.00
_cell.angle_gamma   90.00
#
_symmetry.space_group_name_H-M   'P 1'
#
loop_
_entity.id
_entity.type
_entity.pdbx_description
1 polymer ?
#
loop_
_entity_poly.entity_id
_entity_poly.type
_entity_poly.pdbx_seq_one_letter_code
_entity_poly.pdbx_strand_id
1 'polypeptide(L)'
;MHSTPGSDLVERFTCLLVQALTMQVGHECEGSTNSSWLYNGAPLFDTRKSVHHDNLKEEFPRTNQKPCNFEKQNLPEGCILHRLAQAQALDQYGVNLVFNMLMSDEDLVRATENASATYDTQYVHSIIKRGCSYELNPIESYLISATVRDCSVLICLQELKENSFEAQILPAVEDVPSKTKYILKITAVDLDPKPLSCIKTHMQRNELVQDACRGT
;
A
#
# COMPACT_ATOMS: atom_id res chain seq x y z
N MET A 1 -14.51 -11.94 35.21
CA MET A 1 -14.18 -12.75 34.01
C MET A 1 -12.70 -12.55 33.75
N HIS A 2 -11.89 -13.58 33.96
CA HIS A 2 -10.44 -13.49 33.79
C HIS A 2 -10.10 -13.61 32.31
N SER A 3 -9.67 -12.50 31.70
CA SER A 3 -9.01 -12.50 30.40
C SER A 3 -7.75 -13.36 30.49
N THR A 4 -7.55 -14.25 29.51
CA THR A 4 -6.33 -15.04 29.42
C THR A 4 -5.16 -14.10 29.10
N PRO A 5 -3.96 -14.30 29.67
CA PRO A 5 -2.84 -13.36 29.51
C PRO A 5 -2.47 -13.04 28.05
N GLY A 6 -2.78 -13.95 27.11
CA GLY A 6 -2.53 -13.75 25.68
C GLY A 6 -3.56 -12.90 24.95
N SER A 7 -4.80 -12.76 25.44
CA SER A 7 -5.83 -11.98 24.75
C SER A 7 -5.54 -10.48 24.80
N ASP A 8 -4.98 -10.00 25.91
CA ASP A 8 -4.58 -8.60 26.11
C ASP A 8 -3.47 -8.17 25.14
N LEU A 9 -2.48 -9.04 24.92
CA LEU A 9 -1.37 -8.75 24.01
C LEU A 9 -1.82 -8.63 22.55
N VAL A 10 -2.70 -9.53 22.11
CA VAL A 10 -3.25 -9.51 20.75
C VAL A 10 -4.06 -8.24 20.51
N GLU A 11 -4.88 -7.85 21.49
CA GLU A 11 -5.71 -6.64 21.42
C GLU A 11 -4.84 -5.37 21.35
N ARG A 12 -3.84 -5.25 22.23
CA ARG A 12 -2.89 -4.13 22.24
C ARG A 12 -2.11 -4.03 20.93
N PHE A 13 -1.61 -5.15 20.43
CA PHE A 13 -0.88 -5.17 19.16
C PHE A 13 -1.79 -4.79 17.97
N THR A 14 -3.03 -5.25 17.97
CA THR A 14 -4.02 -4.91 16.94
C THR A 14 -4.29 -3.41 16.90
N CYS A 15 -4.45 -2.77 18.07
CA CYS A 15 -4.64 -1.32 18.16
C CYS A 15 -3.45 -0.54 17.57
N LEU A 16 -2.22 -0.96 17.88
CA LEU A 16 -1.00 -0.34 17.32
C LEU A 16 -0.96 -0.47 15.79
N LEU A 17 -1.35 -1.63 15.24
CA LEU A 17 -1.41 -1.84 13.80
C LEU A 17 -2.47 -0.97 13.12
N VAL A 18 -3.67 -0.87 13.69
CA VAL A 18 -4.73 0.00 13.17
C VAL A 18 -4.25 1.45 13.15
N GLN A 19 -3.66 1.93 14.24
CA GLN A 19 -3.12 3.28 14.31
C GLN A 19 -2.03 3.50 13.24
N ALA A 20 -1.12 2.55 13.07
CA ALA A 20 -0.07 2.63 12.05
C ALA A 20 -0.60 2.67 10.61
N LEU A 21 -1.61 1.85 10.31
CA LEU A 21 -2.19 1.72 8.96
C LEU A 21 -3.10 2.90 8.57
N THR A 22 -3.67 3.58 9.56
CA THR A 22 -4.60 4.70 9.39
C THR A 22 -3.94 6.07 9.49
N MET A 23 -2.69 6.12 9.95
CA MET A 23 -1.93 7.35 10.07
C MET A 23 -1.69 7.98 8.69
N GLN A 24 -1.91 9.29 8.58
CA GLN A 24 -1.62 10.03 7.35
C GLN A 24 -0.11 10.02 7.10
N VAL A 25 0.28 9.60 5.91
CA VAL A 25 1.67 9.70 5.44
C VAL A 25 1.76 10.98 4.60
N GLY A 26 2.77 11.82 4.82
CA GLY A 26 2.93 13.10 4.11
C GLY A 26 2.99 12.94 2.58
N HIS A 27 2.55 13.96 1.84
CA HIS A 27 2.54 13.99 0.37
C HIS A 27 3.85 14.59 -0.14
N GLU A 28 4.65 13.82 -0.88
CA GLU A 28 5.75 14.38 -1.68
C GLU A 28 5.26 14.52 -3.12
N CYS A 29 4.91 15.73 -3.51
CA CYS A 29 4.81 16.12 -4.92
C CYS A 29 5.38 17.52 -5.03
N GLU A 30 6.64 17.65 -5.40
CA GLU A 30 7.17 18.87 -6.02
C GLU A 30 8.44 18.54 -6.79
N GLY A 31 8.48 18.97 -8.05
CA GLY A 31 9.51 18.60 -9.02
C GLY A 31 10.92 18.89 -8.53
N SER A 32 11.71 17.83 -8.35
CA SER A 32 13.15 17.95 -8.22
C SER A 32 13.79 16.78 -8.94
N THR A 33 14.29 17.08 -10.14
CA THR A 33 15.25 16.26 -10.86
C THR A 33 16.52 16.17 -10.04
N ASN A 34 16.61 15.20 -9.13
CA ASN A 34 17.88 14.68 -8.61
C ASN A 34 17.64 13.30 -7.99
N SER A 35 17.96 12.28 -8.79
CA SER A 35 18.13 10.89 -8.40
C SER A 35 19.31 10.75 -7.42
N SER A 36 19.09 11.07 -6.14
CA SER A 36 20.06 10.92 -5.06
C SER A 36 19.46 10.44 -3.72
N TRP A 37 18.24 9.88 -3.71
CA TRP A 37 17.55 9.50 -2.46
C TRP A 37 17.47 7.98 -2.21
N LEU A 38 17.94 7.15 -3.13
CA LEU A 38 17.99 5.68 -2.94
C LEU A 38 19.05 5.20 -1.95
N TYR A 39 19.93 6.09 -1.47
CA TYR A 39 20.89 5.80 -0.41
C TYR A 39 20.98 7.02 0.49
N ASN A 40 20.20 7.02 1.58
CA ASN A 40 20.58 7.50 2.91
C ASN A 40 19.31 7.69 3.75
N GLY A 41 19.21 6.93 4.84
CA GLY A 41 18.11 6.98 5.79
C GLY A 41 18.03 8.29 6.58
N ALA A 42 17.54 9.36 5.95
CA ALA A 42 17.15 10.59 6.62
C ALA A 42 15.62 10.78 6.55
N PRO A 43 14.94 11.13 7.67
CA PRO A 43 13.52 11.40 7.67
C PRO A 43 13.27 12.84 7.21
N LEU A 44 12.57 13.02 6.09
CA LEU A 44 11.98 14.31 5.74
C LEU A 44 10.45 14.17 5.81
N PHE A 45 9.91 14.38 7.01
CA PHE A 45 8.48 14.60 7.20
C PHE A 45 8.30 16.08 7.53
N ASP A 46 7.58 16.82 6.68
CA ASP A 46 7.03 18.12 7.08
C ASP A 46 5.80 17.86 7.96
N THR A 47 5.96 18.05 9.27
CA THR A 47 4.90 17.86 10.28
C THR A 47 4.09 19.13 10.54
N ARG A 48 4.11 20.15 9.67
CA ARG A 48 3.39 21.43 9.91
C ARG A 48 1.87 21.42 9.69
N LYS A 49 1.21 20.27 9.75
CA LYS A 49 -0.22 20.24 10.06
C LYS A 49 -0.46 19.27 11.20
N SER A 50 -0.33 19.82 12.42
CA SER A 50 -1.04 19.36 13.59
C SER A 50 -2.49 19.10 13.19
N VAL A 51 -2.87 17.84 13.02
CA VAL A 51 -4.28 17.48 12.96
C VAL A 51 -4.80 17.80 14.34
N HIS A 52 -5.64 18.84 14.41
CA HIS A 52 -6.41 19.18 15.59
C HIS A 52 -6.97 17.90 16.21
N HIS A 53 -6.53 17.60 17.44
CA HIS A 53 -6.96 16.48 18.28
C HIS A 53 -8.46 16.57 18.69
N ASP A 54 -9.26 17.40 18.03
CA ASP A 54 -10.57 17.82 18.51
C ASP A 54 -11.72 16.88 18.14
N ASN A 55 -11.48 15.78 17.41
CA ASN A 55 -12.54 14.80 17.09
C ASN A 55 -12.24 13.33 17.47
N LEU A 56 -11.14 13.03 18.18
CA LEU A 56 -10.97 11.72 18.84
C LEU A 56 -11.44 11.80 20.30
N LYS A 57 -12.67 12.25 20.48
CA LYS A 57 -13.45 11.95 21.70
C LYS A 57 -14.42 10.84 21.37
N GLU A 58 -13.91 9.62 21.21
CA GLU A 58 -14.74 8.44 21.42
C GLU A 58 -14.01 7.51 22.37
N GLU A 59 -14.76 7.10 23.38
CA GLU A 59 -14.37 6.33 24.54
C GLU A 59 -13.58 5.09 24.11
N PHE A 60 -12.37 4.90 24.66
CA PHE A 60 -11.68 3.62 24.56
C PHE A 60 -12.59 2.53 25.15
N PRO A 61 -13.02 1.53 24.37
CA PRO A 61 -13.95 0.53 24.88
C PRO A 61 -13.20 -0.38 25.85
N ARG A 62 -13.35 -0.11 27.15
CA ARG A 62 -13.18 -1.16 28.16
C ARG A 62 -14.36 -2.12 28.03
N THR A 63 -14.06 -3.36 27.63
CA THR A 63 -14.86 -4.58 27.83
C THR A 63 -16.32 -4.52 27.38
N ASN A 64 -16.53 -4.77 26.08
CA ASN A 64 -17.63 -5.58 25.52
C ASN A 64 -17.37 -5.61 24.01
N GLN A 65 -16.65 -6.63 23.53
CA GLN A 65 -16.31 -6.76 22.11
C GLN A 65 -17.60 -6.75 21.27
N LYS A 66 -17.92 -5.61 20.67
CA LYS A 66 -18.56 -5.66 19.36
C LYS A 66 -17.53 -6.30 18.42
N PRO A 67 -17.93 -7.29 17.59
CA PRO A 67 -17.05 -7.82 16.56
C PRO A 67 -16.49 -6.67 15.72
N CYS A 68 -15.35 -6.90 15.05
CA CYS A 68 -14.80 -5.96 14.07
C CYS A 68 -15.94 -5.30 13.30
N ASN A 69 -16.03 -3.98 13.34
CA ASN A 69 -17.07 -3.29 12.60
C ASN A 69 -16.78 -3.48 11.11
N PHE A 70 -17.42 -4.48 10.49
CA PHE A 70 -17.33 -4.74 9.05
C PHE A 70 -18.18 -3.76 8.24
N GLU A 71 -18.86 -2.80 8.88
CA GLU A 71 -19.44 -1.68 8.16
C GLU A 71 -18.34 -0.93 7.44
N LYS A 72 -18.56 -0.66 6.15
CA LYS A 72 -17.61 0.04 5.30
C LYS A 72 -17.36 1.45 5.84
N GLN A 73 -16.26 1.63 6.56
CA GLN A 73 -15.69 2.94 6.82
C GLN A 73 -14.69 3.26 5.72
N ASN A 74 -14.67 4.52 5.28
CA ASN A 74 -13.67 4.98 4.32
C ASN A 74 -12.29 4.96 4.98
N LEU A 75 -11.27 4.54 4.23
CA LEU A 75 -9.89 4.65 4.69
C LEU A 75 -9.52 6.14 4.86
N PRO A 76 -8.78 6.51 5.91
CA PRO A 76 -8.33 7.88 6.09
C PRO A 76 -7.51 8.37 4.90
N GLU A 77 -7.81 9.57 4.44
CA GLU A 77 -7.13 10.15 3.28
C GLU A 77 -5.63 10.27 3.56
N GLY A 78 -4.83 9.80 2.59
CA GLY A 78 -3.37 9.89 2.65
C GLY A 78 -2.68 8.82 3.51
N CYS A 79 -3.42 7.91 4.16
CA CYS A 79 -2.78 6.74 4.79
C CYS A 79 -2.23 5.78 3.73
N ILE A 80 -1.32 4.88 4.13
CA ILE A 80 -0.69 3.95 3.18
C ILE A 80 -1.73 3.08 2.47
N LEU A 81 -2.74 2.60 3.19
CA LEU A 81 -3.78 1.75 2.61
C LEU A 81 -4.65 2.52 1.61
N HIS A 82 -4.95 3.79 1.88
CA HIS A 82 -5.69 4.64 0.95
C HIS A 82 -4.91 4.82 -0.36
N ARG A 83 -3.61 5.08 -0.29
CA ARG A 83 -2.74 5.24 -1.47
C ARG A 83 -2.63 3.94 -2.27
N LEU A 84 -2.43 2.81 -1.59
CA LEU A 84 -2.39 1.50 -2.24
C LEU A 84 -3.74 1.18 -2.90
N ALA A 85 -4.86 1.45 -2.22
CA ALA A 85 -6.19 1.25 -2.79
C ALA A 85 -6.43 2.13 -4.02
N GLN A 86 -5.99 3.39 -4.02
CA GLN A 86 -6.05 4.27 -5.19
C GLN A 86 -5.24 3.72 -6.37
N ALA A 87 -4.03 3.21 -6.12
CA ALA A 87 -3.21 2.62 -7.17
C ALA A 87 -3.78 1.28 -7.68
N GLN A 88 -4.43 0.49 -6.81
CA GLN A 88 -5.17 -0.72 -7.22
C GLN A 88 -6.43 -0.40 -8.06
N ALA A 89 -7.00 0.79 -7.88
CA ALA A 89 -8.16 1.26 -8.64
C ALA A 89 -7.80 1.80 -10.04
N LEU A 90 -6.51 1.84 -10.41
CA LEU A 90 -6.09 2.16 -11.77
C LEU A 90 -6.60 1.11 -12.78
N ASP A 91 -6.70 -0.15 -12.38
CA ASP A 91 -7.30 -1.20 -13.20
C ASP A 91 -8.83 -1.07 -13.22
N GLN A 92 -9.34 -0.45 -14.28
CA GLN A 92 -10.77 -0.26 -14.53
C GLN A 92 -11.35 -1.28 -15.52
N TYR A 93 -10.50 -2.08 -16.16
CA TYR A 93 -10.86 -2.91 -17.33
C TYR A 93 -10.86 -4.41 -17.00
N GLY A 94 -10.06 -4.82 -16.03
CA GLY A 94 -9.86 -6.22 -15.68
C GLY A 94 -9.02 -6.98 -16.71
N VAL A 95 -8.56 -8.16 -16.31
CA VAL A 95 -7.58 -8.94 -17.07
C VAL A 95 -8.06 -9.37 -18.46
N ASN A 96 -9.35 -9.66 -18.65
CA ASN A 96 -9.88 -10.14 -19.93
C ASN A 96 -9.79 -9.08 -21.03
N LEU A 97 -10.21 -7.85 -20.74
CA LEU A 97 -10.15 -6.76 -21.71
C LEU A 97 -8.69 -6.36 -22.00
N VAL A 98 -7.87 -6.29 -20.96
CA VAL A 98 -6.44 -5.97 -21.09
C VAL A 98 -5.71 -7.03 -21.92
N PHE A 99 -6.02 -8.32 -21.72
CA PHE A 99 -5.47 -9.40 -22.52
C PHE A 99 -5.87 -9.26 -24.00
N ASN A 100 -7.13 -8.95 -24.30
CA ASN A 100 -7.56 -8.74 -25.68
C ASN A 100 -6.88 -7.54 -26.33
N MET A 101 -6.68 -6.44 -25.59
CA MET A 101 -5.93 -5.28 -26.06
C MET A 101 -4.48 -5.64 -26.36
N LEU A 102 -3.83 -6.38 -25.47
CA LEU A 102 -2.47 -6.90 -25.66
C LEU A 102 -2.38 -7.76 -26.94
N MET A 103 -3.31 -8.70 -27.13
CA MET A 103 -3.30 -9.59 -28.30
C MET A 103 -3.64 -8.88 -29.62
N SER A 104 -4.21 -7.68 -29.56
CA SER A 104 -4.56 -6.88 -30.74
C SER A 104 -3.41 -5.97 -31.22
N ASP A 105 -2.32 -5.88 -30.44
CA ASP A 105 -1.16 -5.06 -30.73
C ASP A 105 0.06 -5.94 -31.02
N GLU A 106 0.45 -6.04 -32.29
CA GLU A 106 1.56 -6.90 -32.74
C GLU A 106 2.90 -6.54 -32.08
N ASP A 107 3.14 -5.27 -31.78
CA ASP A 107 4.39 -4.84 -31.16
C ASP A 107 4.45 -5.25 -29.70
N LEU A 108 3.32 -5.17 -28.98
CA LEU A 108 3.23 -5.66 -27.61
C LEU A 108 3.29 -7.19 -27.55
N VAL A 109 2.64 -7.91 -28.48
CA VAL A 109 2.77 -9.38 -28.57
C VAL A 109 4.24 -9.76 -28.75
N ARG A 110 4.93 -9.14 -29.71
CA ARG A 110 6.37 -9.35 -29.94
C ARG A 110 7.19 -9.05 -28.70
N ALA A 111 6.85 -8.00 -27.96
CA ALA A 111 7.52 -7.66 -26.71
C ALA A 111 7.34 -8.75 -25.64
N THR A 112 6.18 -9.41 -25.57
CA THR A 112 5.95 -10.53 -24.64
C THR A 112 6.64 -11.84 -25.02
N GLU A 113 6.87 -12.07 -26.32
CA GLU A 113 7.53 -13.29 -26.82
C GLU A 113 9.06 -13.20 -26.75
N ASN A 114 9.60 -12.00 -26.84
CA ASN A 114 11.03 -11.74 -26.68
C ASN A 114 11.42 -11.88 -25.20
N ALA A 115 11.85 -13.09 -24.81
CA ALA A 115 12.15 -13.54 -23.44
C ALA A 115 13.24 -12.78 -22.65
N SER A 116 13.59 -11.55 -23.03
CA SER A 116 14.43 -10.68 -22.22
C SER A 116 13.56 -9.86 -21.26
N ALA A 117 13.74 -10.07 -19.96
CA ALA A 117 13.05 -9.33 -18.89
C ALA A 117 13.12 -7.79 -19.05
N THR A 118 14.13 -7.29 -19.77
CA THR A 118 14.32 -5.86 -20.08
C THR A 118 13.24 -5.29 -21.01
N TYR A 119 12.75 -6.07 -21.99
CA TYR A 119 11.68 -5.59 -22.89
C TYR A 119 10.32 -5.66 -22.21
N ASP A 120 10.11 -6.71 -21.42
CA ASP A 120 8.85 -7.03 -20.75
C ASP A 120 8.44 -5.96 -19.71
N THR A 121 9.42 -5.19 -19.21
CA THR A 121 9.24 -4.08 -18.26
C THR A 121 9.59 -2.71 -18.85
N GLN A 122 9.84 -2.61 -20.16
CA GLN A 122 10.24 -1.36 -20.81
C GLN A 122 9.18 -0.25 -20.71
N TYR A 123 7.91 -0.64 -20.58
CA TYR A 123 6.80 0.30 -20.36
C TYR A 123 7.03 1.19 -19.11
N VAL A 124 7.76 0.70 -18.10
CA VAL A 124 8.10 1.49 -16.90
C VAL A 124 8.93 2.72 -17.27
N HIS A 125 9.92 2.56 -18.15
CA HIS A 125 10.71 3.68 -18.65
C HIS A 125 9.85 4.68 -19.43
N SER A 126 8.86 4.20 -20.19
CA SER A 126 7.94 5.08 -20.92
C SER A 126 7.08 5.90 -19.95
N ILE A 127 6.60 5.30 -18.85
CA ILE A 127 5.83 5.99 -17.81
C ILE A 127 6.70 7.05 -17.14
N ILE A 128 7.89 6.68 -16.67
CA ILE A 128 8.81 7.60 -15.99
C ILE A 128 9.18 8.78 -16.90
N LYS A 129 9.45 8.50 -18.17
CA LYS A 129 9.79 9.53 -19.16
C LYS A 129 8.63 10.50 -19.43
N ARG A 130 7.39 10.01 -19.40
CA ARG A 130 6.18 10.84 -19.58
C ARG A 130 5.84 11.67 -18.34
N GLY A 131 6.22 11.20 -17.15
CA GLY A 131 5.99 11.90 -15.89
C GLY A 131 4.53 11.86 -15.40
N CYS A 132 4.24 12.62 -14.35
CA CYS A 132 2.99 12.53 -13.58
C CYS A 132 1.75 13.17 -14.25
N SER A 133 1.92 13.87 -15.38
CA SER A 133 0.83 14.61 -16.04
C SER A 133 0.22 13.86 -17.23
N TYR A 134 0.57 12.59 -17.43
CA TYR A 134 0.14 11.81 -18.59
C TYR A 134 -0.83 10.69 -18.17
N GLU A 135 -1.85 10.47 -18.99
CA GLU A 135 -2.83 9.39 -18.78
C GLU A 135 -2.21 8.03 -19.06
N LEU A 136 -2.29 7.13 -18.09
CA LEU A 136 -1.87 5.74 -18.25
C LEU A 136 -2.80 5.02 -19.22
N ASN A 137 -2.25 4.26 -20.16
CA ASN A 137 -3.08 3.41 -21.00
C ASN A 137 -3.65 2.22 -20.18
N PRO A 138 -4.65 1.49 -20.70
CA PRO A 138 -5.27 0.38 -19.97
C PRO A 138 -4.29 -0.73 -19.51
N ILE A 139 -3.28 -1.06 -20.33
CA ILE A 139 -2.28 -2.09 -20.03
C ILE A 139 -1.34 -1.61 -18.92
N GLU A 140 -0.87 -0.37 -19.01
CA GLU A 140 -0.02 0.27 -17.99
C GLU A 140 -0.73 0.36 -16.65
N SER A 141 -1.98 0.83 -16.67
CA SER A 141 -2.84 0.90 -15.50
C SER A 141 -3.04 -0.48 -14.85
N TYR A 142 -3.26 -1.52 -15.66
CA TYR A 142 -3.38 -2.89 -15.19
C TYR A 142 -2.08 -3.39 -14.54
N LEU A 143 -0.91 -3.19 -15.17
CA LEU A 143 0.36 -3.68 -14.64
C LEU A 143 0.79 -2.97 -13.36
N ILE A 144 0.55 -1.65 -13.26
CA ILE A 144 0.75 -0.91 -12.01
C ILE A 144 -0.18 -1.47 -10.93
N SER A 145 -1.48 -1.61 -11.25
CA SER A 145 -2.43 -2.19 -10.30
C SER A 145 -2.04 -3.61 -9.87
N ALA A 146 -1.58 -4.46 -10.79
CA ALA A 146 -1.15 -5.82 -10.50
C ALA A 146 0.11 -5.85 -9.62
N THR A 147 1.03 -4.91 -9.81
CA THR A 147 2.20 -4.72 -8.94
C THR A 147 1.75 -4.38 -7.51
N VAL A 148 0.81 -3.45 -7.36
CA VAL A 148 0.32 -3.01 -6.05
C VAL A 148 -0.59 -4.05 -5.37
N ARG A 149 -1.32 -4.88 -6.14
CA ARG A 149 -2.11 -6.00 -5.58
C ARG A 149 -1.23 -7.08 -4.95
N ASP A 150 -0.01 -7.27 -5.47
CA ASP A 150 0.94 -8.28 -5.01
C ASP A 150 1.98 -7.73 -4.02
N CYS A 151 1.88 -6.45 -3.63
CA CYS A 151 2.83 -5.83 -2.70
C CYS A 151 2.55 -6.20 -1.24
N SER A 152 3.57 -6.05 -0.40
CA SER A 152 3.44 -6.21 1.06
C SER A 152 3.56 -4.86 1.77
N VAL A 153 2.91 -4.72 2.94
CA VAL A 153 3.13 -3.56 3.83
C VAL A 153 4.01 -3.98 4.99
N LEU A 154 5.19 -3.38 5.10
CA LEU A 154 6.11 -3.56 6.20
C LEU A 154 5.87 -2.49 7.27
N ILE A 155 5.62 -2.95 8.50
CA ILE A 155 5.42 -2.10 9.68
C ILE A 155 6.54 -2.40 10.67
N CYS A 156 7.33 -1.38 10.99
CA CYS A 156 8.39 -1.45 11.99
C CYS A 156 8.04 -0.56 13.18
N LEU A 157 8.07 -1.15 14.37
CA LEU A 157 7.85 -0.47 15.65
C LEU A 157 9.13 -0.55 16.47
N GLN A 158 9.61 0.59 16.94
CA GLN A 158 10.75 0.66 17.86
C GLN A 158 10.34 1.41 19.13
N GLU A 159 10.46 0.75 20.27
CA GLU A 159 10.14 1.37 21.56
C GLU A 159 11.00 2.62 21.82
N LEU A 160 10.33 3.71 22.20
CA LEU A 160 10.95 4.97 22.58
C LEU A 160 11.38 4.91 24.04
N LYS A 161 12.68 5.11 24.28
CA LYS A 161 13.19 5.35 25.63
C LYS A 161 12.91 6.81 26.02
N GLU A 162 12.65 7.05 27.31
CA GLU A 162 12.41 8.39 27.85
C GLU A 162 13.54 9.37 27.43
N ASN A 163 13.17 10.61 27.11
CA ASN A 163 14.05 11.72 26.70
C ASN A 163 14.75 11.60 25.32
N SER A 164 14.25 10.79 24.38
CA SER A 164 14.78 10.83 23.02
C SER A 164 14.28 12.05 22.23
N PHE A 165 15.19 12.75 21.56
CA PHE A 165 14.88 13.85 20.64
C PHE A 165 14.00 13.38 19.47
N GLU A 166 14.14 12.11 19.08
CA GLU A 166 13.41 11.43 18.02
C GLU A 166 11.89 11.43 18.23
N ALA A 167 11.43 11.41 19.49
CA ALA A 167 10.02 11.41 19.85
C ALA A 167 9.25 12.66 19.37
N GLN A 168 9.96 13.73 18.99
CA GLN A 168 9.35 15.01 18.58
C GLN A 168 9.25 15.16 17.05
N ILE A 169 9.96 14.33 16.28
CA ILE A 169 10.14 14.54 14.83
C ILE A 169 9.60 13.36 14.02
N LEU A 170 9.66 12.15 14.58
CA LEU A 170 9.24 10.94 13.87
C LEU A 170 7.79 10.59 14.17
N PRO A 171 7.06 10.01 13.19
CA PRO A 171 5.75 9.45 13.46
C PRO A 171 5.83 8.40 14.57
N ALA A 172 4.92 8.48 15.53
CA ALA A 172 4.90 7.60 16.68
C ALA A 172 3.48 7.14 17.01
N VAL A 173 3.37 5.92 17.53
CA VAL A 173 2.14 5.32 18.06
C VAL A 173 2.29 5.05 19.55
N GLU A 174 1.19 5.02 20.30
CA GLU A 174 1.20 4.84 21.77
C GLU A 174 0.37 3.63 22.15
N ASP A 175 0.97 2.73 22.93
CA ASP A 175 0.24 1.72 23.68
C ASP A 175 -0.39 2.39 24.90
N VAL A 176 -1.66 2.78 24.77
CA VAL A 176 -2.38 3.59 25.76
C VAL A 176 -2.40 2.94 27.16
N PRO A 177 -2.66 1.63 27.32
CA PRO A 177 -2.54 0.93 28.60
C PRO A 177 -1.18 1.06 29.29
N SER A 178 -0.07 0.81 28.59
CA SER A 178 1.26 0.82 29.19
C SER A 178 1.94 2.19 29.17
N LYS A 179 1.40 3.14 28.40
CA LYS A 179 2.02 4.44 28.09
C LYS A 179 3.34 4.34 27.35
N THR A 180 3.63 3.17 26.78
CA THR A 180 4.81 2.95 25.96
C THR A 180 4.59 3.57 24.58
N LYS A 181 5.55 4.36 24.10
CA LYS A 181 5.52 4.95 22.77
C LYS A 181 6.45 4.19 21.83
N TYR A 182 6.09 4.12 20.56
CA TYR A 182 6.88 3.46 19.53
C TYR A 182 7.10 4.39 18.35
N ILE A 183 8.34 4.53 17.89
CA ILE A 183 8.65 5.08 16.57
C ILE A 183 8.06 4.13 15.53
N LEU A 184 7.31 4.69 14.59
CA LEU A 184 6.70 3.95 13.50
C LEU A 184 7.41 4.26 12.18
N LYS A 185 7.83 3.19 11.49
CA LYS A 185 8.14 3.24 10.07
C LYS A 185 7.22 2.28 9.33
N ILE A 186 6.50 2.81 8.34
CA ILE A 186 5.60 2.04 7.50
C ILE A 186 5.97 2.25 6.03
N THR A 187 6.04 1.17 5.26
CA THR A 187 6.41 1.22 3.85
C THR A 187 5.75 0.08 3.08
N ALA A 188 5.48 0.31 1.79
CA ALA A 188 5.19 -0.77 0.86
C ALA A 188 6.52 -1.38 0.38
N VAL A 189 6.54 -2.70 0.21
CA VAL A 189 7.67 -3.49 -0.32
C VAL A 189 7.14 -4.44 -1.40
N ASP A 190 8.04 -5.13 -2.11
CA ASP A 190 7.70 -6.01 -3.23
C ASP A 190 7.02 -5.28 -4.41
N LEU A 191 7.45 -4.04 -4.67
CA LEU A 191 6.94 -3.17 -5.74
C LEU A 191 7.67 -3.37 -7.08
N ASP A 192 8.14 -4.59 -7.34
CA ASP A 192 8.79 -4.91 -8.61
C ASP A 192 7.77 -4.88 -9.75
N PRO A 193 8.02 -4.11 -10.83
CA PRO A 193 7.07 -3.99 -11.93
C PRO A 193 6.70 -5.34 -12.52
N LYS A 194 5.39 -5.59 -12.68
CA LYS A 194 4.92 -6.80 -13.34
C LYS A 194 5.28 -6.77 -14.84
N PRO A 195 5.85 -7.86 -15.39
CA PRO A 195 6.13 -7.95 -16.82
C PRO A 195 4.83 -7.99 -17.64
N LEU A 196 4.83 -7.48 -18.88
CA LEU A 196 3.72 -7.61 -19.83
C LEU A 196 3.29 -9.07 -20.04
N SER A 197 4.25 -9.99 -20.09
CA SER A 197 4.00 -11.43 -20.25
C SER A 197 3.14 -12.03 -19.13
N CYS A 198 3.08 -11.39 -17.95
CA CYS A 198 2.26 -11.87 -16.84
C CYS A 198 0.76 -11.83 -17.17
N ILE A 199 0.32 -10.92 -18.05
CA ILE A 199 -1.09 -10.72 -18.39
C ILE A 199 -1.70 -12.01 -18.90
N LYS A 200 -0.96 -12.76 -19.74
CA LYS A 200 -1.38 -14.07 -20.24
C LYS A 200 -1.58 -15.08 -19.10
N THR A 201 -0.63 -15.14 -18.16
CA THR A 201 -0.75 -16.04 -17.01
C THR A 201 -1.87 -15.64 -16.05
N HIS A 202 -2.12 -14.33 -15.88
CA HIS A 202 -3.21 -13.83 -15.05
C HIS A 202 -4.58 -14.14 -15.66
N MET A 203 -4.71 -14.03 -17.00
CA MET A 203 -5.92 -14.42 -17.72
C MET A 203 -6.23 -15.90 -17.50
N GLN A 204 -5.24 -16.78 -17.70
CA GLN A 204 -5.40 -18.22 -17.48
C GLN A 204 -5.80 -18.55 -16.04
N ARG A 205 -5.18 -17.91 -15.05
CA ARG A 205 -5.53 -18.08 -13.64
C ARG A 205 -6.94 -17.58 -13.34
N ASN A 206 -7.34 -16.45 -13.91
CA ASN A 206 -8.67 -15.89 -13.73
C ASN A 206 -9.75 -16.82 -14.29
N GLU A 207 -9.54 -17.43 -15.46
CA GLU A 207 -10.43 -18.45 -16.01
C GLU A 207 -10.57 -19.66 -15.07
N LEU A 208 -9.44 -20.21 -14.60
CA LEU A 208 -9.45 -21.34 -13.66
C LEU A 208 -10.20 -21.03 -12.36
N VAL A 209 -10.02 -19.82 -11.81
CA VAL A 209 -10.74 -19.39 -10.61
C VAL A 209 -12.24 -19.24 -10.90
N GLN A 210 -12.61 -18.64 -12.03
CA GLN A 210 -14.01 -18.49 -12.41
C GLN A 210 -14.69 -19.85 -12.61
N ASP A 211 -14.02 -20.79 -13.25
CA ASP A 211 -14.54 -22.15 -13.45
C ASP A 211 -14.71 -22.87 -12.11
N ALA A 212 -13.70 -22.80 -11.23
CA ALA A 212 -13.78 -23.39 -9.89
C ALA A 212 -14.93 -22.78 -9.06
N CYS A 213 -15.16 -21.46 -9.16
CA CYS A 213 -16.27 -20.79 -8.47
C CYS A 213 -17.64 -21.14 -9.05
N ARG A 214 -17.73 -21.59 -10.32
CA ARG A 214 -18.99 -21.99 -10.97
C ARG A 214 -19.39 -23.43 -10.62
N GLY A 215 -18.50 -24.23 -10.05
CA GLY A 215 -18.82 -25.55 -9.50
C GLY A 215 -19.23 -26.62 -10.52
N THR A 216 -18.69 -26.56 -11.74
CA THR A 216 -18.81 -27.64 -12.74
C THR A 216 -17.83 -28.77 -12.49
#